data_AF-A0A956J8L2-F1
#
_entry.id   AF-A0A956J8L2-F1
#
_cell.length_a   1.000
_cell.length_b   1.000
_cell.length_c   1.000
_cell.angle_alpha   90.00
_cell.angle_beta   90.00
_cell.angle_gamma   90.00
#
_symmetry.space_group_name_H-M   'P 1'
#
loop_
_entity.id
_entity.type
_entity.pdbx_description
1 polymer ?
#
loop_
_entity_poly.entity_id
_entity_poly.type
_entity_poly.pdbx_seq_one_letter_code
_entity_poly.pdbx_strand_id
1 'polypeptide(L)'
;MSDSTIPHPSKTRGRERRLIRWQAISGLVFATFLLLHLLNVMASALGPGLYDALQIRVRPLYQQPLVELTMVLGALLVHVAAGVARIRARPRSGSWGKLPLRTRLHRASACFLLVVIFGHFGATRLPSLLDGVWLGFAGVSFSMEWMPGFFYPYYAALGLCGLYHGSYGAYLSLRALGVRLPSISTLGPRAWGPLVVAGALVVLGVLSFGGLLYAIDDPTTSDFARFLAERLGVTP
;
A
#
# COMPACT_ATOMS: atom_id res chain seq x y z
N MET A 1 19.42 35.52 28.37
CA MET A 1 20.46 34.86 27.56
C MET A 1 19.95 33.47 27.20
N SER A 2 19.36 33.34 26.02
CA SER A 2 18.89 32.07 25.49
C SER A 2 20.05 31.44 24.73
N ASP A 3 20.62 30.38 25.30
CA ASP A 3 21.70 29.60 24.70
C ASP A 3 21.17 28.92 23.42
N SER A 4 21.38 29.58 22.28
CA SER A 4 21.02 29.06 20.96
C SER A 4 21.99 27.94 20.62
N THR A 5 21.73 26.75 21.14
CA THR A 5 22.52 25.54 20.85
C THR A 5 22.34 25.17 19.38
N ILE A 6 23.23 25.69 18.52
CA ILE A 6 23.34 25.27 17.13
C ILE A 6 23.71 23.77 17.15
N PRO A 7 22.86 22.87 16.62
CA PRO A 7 23.14 21.45 16.68
C PRO A 7 24.38 21.09 15.86
N HIS A 8 25.32 20.38 16.51
CA HIS A 8 26.59 19.96 15.90
C HIS A 8 26.35 19.14 14.61
N PRO A 9 26.97 19.49 13.47
CA PRO A 9 26.69 18.89 12.15
C PRO A 9 27.00 17.38 12.03
N SER A 10 27.78 16.80 12.94
CA SER A 10 28.05 15.35 12.99
C SER A 10 26.85 14.55 13.52
N LYS A 11 26.14 15.06 14.53
CA LYS A 11 24.97 14.41 15.15
C LYS A 11 23.79 14.34 14.18
N THR A 12 23.61 15.35 13.33
CA THR A 12 22.53 15.42 12.33
C THR A 12 22.72 14.39 11.22
N ARG A 13 23.96 14.21 10.73
CA ARG A 13 24.32 13.19 9.72
C ARG A 13 24.08 11.76 10.24
N GLY A 14 24.46 11.48 11.48
CA GLY A 14 24.23 10.17 12.11
C GLY A 14 22.74 9.84 12.23
N ARG A 15 21.92 10.81 12.65
CA ARG A 15 20.47 10.65 12.74
C ARG A 15 19.82 10.41 11.38
N GLU A 16 20.16 11.18 10.34
CA GLU A 16 19.60 10.99 8.99
C GLU A 16 19.93 9.60 8.43
N ARG A 17 21.18 9.13 8.59
CA ARG A 17 21.57 7.78 8.17
C ARG A 17 20.75 6.69 8.85
N ARG A 18 20.48 6.83 10.16
CA ARG A 18 19.62 5.89 10.90
C ARG A 18 18.18 5.92 10.36
N LEU A 19 17.60 7.10 10.15
CA LEU A 19 16.24 7.23 9.61
C LEU A 19 16.12 6.62 8.21
N ILE A 20 17.10 6.85 7.34
CA ILE A 20 17.15 6.22 6.00
C ILE A 20 17.16 4.70 6.13
N ARG A 21 18.01 4.15 7.00
CA ARG A 21 18.15 2.70 7.19
C ARG A 21 16.86 2.08 7.74
N TRP A 22 16.27 2.69 8.77
CA TRP A 22 15.01 2.22 9.34
C TRP A 22 13.87 2.29 8.34
N GLN A 23 13.75 3.38 7.59
CA GLN A 23 12.73 3.51 6.55
C GLN A 23 12.90 2.46 5.44
N ALA A 24 14.15 2.16 5.06
CA ALA A 24 14.46 1.17 4.04
C ALA A 24 14.13 -0.27 4.49
N ILE A 25 14.54 -0.65 5.70
CA ILE A 25 14.28 -1.99 6.25
C ILE A 25 12.77 -2.19 6.41
N SER A 26 12.10 -1.28 7.11
CA SER A 26 10.65 -1.35 7.32
C SER A 26 9.87 -1.29 6.00
N GLY A 27 10.31 -0.49 5.03
CA GLY A 27 9.70 -0.43 3.70
C GLY A 27 9.82 -1.74 2.93
N LEU A 28 10.97 -2.43 3.01
CA LEU A 28 11.14 -3.74 2.37
C LEU A 28 10.32 -4.83 3.05
N VAL A 29 10.21 -4.81 4.39
CA VAL A 29 9.33 -5.72 5.13
C VAL A 29 7.87 -5.49 4.73
N PHE A 30 7.40 -4.24 4.68
CA PHE A 30 6.04 -3.95 4.24
C PHE A 30 5.81 -4.29 2.75
N ALA A 31 6.84 -4.17 1.91
CA ALA A 31 6.75 -4.49 0.48
C ALA A 31 6.46 -5.98 0.21
N THR A 32 6.82 -6.91 1.11
CA THR A 32 6.47 -8.33 0.94
C THR A 32 4.96 -8.55 1.10
N PHE A 33 4.35 -7.94 2.11
CA PHE A 33 2.89 -7.92 2.29
C PHE A 33 2.21 -7.30 1.07
N LEU A 34 2.67 -6.12 0.65
CA LEU A 34 2.11 -5.42 -0.49
C LEU A 34 2.18 -6.25 -1.78
N LEU A 35 3.28 -6.97 -2.01
CA LEU A 35 3.42 -7.84 -3.17
C LEU A 35 2.38 -8.97 -3.15
N LEU A 36 2.25 -9.69 -2.03
CA LEU A 36 1.25 -10.76 -1.89
C LEU A 36 -0.18 -10.22 -2.05
N HIS A 37 -0.45 -9.05 -1.46
CA HIS A 37 -1.74 -8.39 -1.56
C HIS A 37 -2.08 -8.01 -3.01
N LEU A 38 -1.16 -7.38 -3.74
CA LEU A 38 -1.37 -7.02 -5.14
C LEU A 38 -1.47 -8.24 -6.05
N LEU A 39 -0.71 -9.31 -5.79
CA LEU A 39 -0.87 -10.57 -6.53
C LEU A 39 -2.28 -11.16 -6.34
N ASN A 40 -2.83 -11.09 -5.12
CA ASN A 40 -4.19 -11.52 -4.86
C ASN A 40 -5.20 -10.66 -5.65
N VAL A 41 -5.03 -9.33 -5.63
CA VAL A 41 -5.86 -8.41 -6.43
C VAL A 41 -5.75 -8.72 -7.93
N MET A 42 -4.56 -8.93 -8.48
CA MET A 42 -4.40 -9.30 -9.89
C MET A 42 -5.09 -10.62 -10.22
N ALA A 43 -5.01 -11.61 -9.31
CA ALA A 43 -5.64 -12.91 -9.50
C ALA A 43 -7.17 -12.86 -9.47
N SER A 44 -7.77 -11.83 -8.87
CA SER A 44 -9.22 -11.62 -8.96
C SER A 44 -9.70 -11.48 -10.40
N ALA A 45 -8.88 -10.99 -11.34
CA ALA A 45 -9.24 -10.93 -12.75
C ALA A 45 -9.58 -12.32 -13.36
N LEU A 46 -9.21 -13.42 -12.70
CA LEU A 46 -9.49 -14.80 -13.12
C LEU A 46 -10.70 -15.43 -12.39
N GLY A 47 -11.36 -14.72 -11.49
CA GLY A 47 -12.58 -15.17 -10.83
C GLY A 47 -12.58 -15.03 -9.30
N PRO A 48 -13.77 -14.99 -8.66
CA PRO A 48 -13.91 -14.88 -7.21
C PRO A 48 -13.25 -16.04 -6.47
N GLY A 49 -13.44 -17.26 -6.97
CA GLY A 49 -12.90 -18.47 -6.35
C GLY A 49 -11.37 -18.49 -6.27
N LEU A 50 -10.67 -17.97 -7.30
CA LEU A 50 -9.21 -17.88 -7.25
C LEU A 50 -8.73 -16.83 -6.24
N TYR A 51 -9.39 -15.67 -6.20
CA TYR A 51 -9.11 -14.62 -5.22
C TYR A 51 -9.26 -15.14 -3.79
N ASP A 52 -10.40 -15.76 -3.46
CA ASP A 52 -10.66 -16.25 -2.12
C ASP A 52 -9.73 -17.41 -1.75
N ALA A 53 -9.49 -18.35 -2.67
CA ALA A 53 -8.57 -19.48 -2.44
C ALA A 53 -7.13 -19.00 -2.21
N LEU A 54 -6.64 -18.06 -3.00
CA LEU A 54 -5.32 -17.45 -2.78
C LEU A 54 -5.30 -16.72 -1.45
N GLN A 55 -6.30 -15.88 -1.18
CA GLN A 55 -6.39 -15.14 0.06
C GLN A 55 -6.29 -16.08 1.26
N ILE A 56 -7.13 -17.12 1.34
CA ILE A 56 -7.12 -18.15 2.39
C ILE A 56 -5.73 -18.77 2.57
N ARG A 57 -5.05 -19.13 1.48
CA ARG A 57 -3.70 -19.72 1.53
C ARG A 57 -2.64 -18.75 2.05
N VAL A 58 -2.76 -17.46 1.76
CA VAL A 58 -1.78 -16.45 2.17
C VAL A 58 -2.10 -15.82 3.53
N ARG A 59 -3.33 -15.94 4.06
CA ARG A 59 -3.72 -15.39 5.38
C ARG A 59 -2.74 -15.79 6.50
N PRO A 60 -2.28 -17.05 6.61
CA PRO A 60 -1.35 -17.43 7.67
C PRO A 60 -0.03 -16.65 7.65
N LEU A 61 0.36 -16.06 6.51
CA LEU A 61 1.60 -15.30 6.39
C LEU A 61 1.49 -13.86 6.92
N TYR A 62 0.30 -13.26 6.91
CA TYR A 62 0.14 -11.83 7.26
C TYR A 62 -1.09 -11.48 8.10
N GLN A 63 -1.97 -12.42 8.42
CA GLN A 63 -3.15 -12.25 9.28
C GLN A 63 -3.08 -13.10 10.55
N GLN A 64 -1.90 -13.62 10.89
CA GLN A 64 -1.61 -14.14 12.23
C GLN A 64 -1.45 -12.92 13.16
N PRO A 65 -2.19 -12.80 14.29
CA PRO A 65 -2.25 -11.57 15.07
C PRO A 65 -0.88 -10.97 15.43
N LEU A 66 0.07 -11.82 15.83
CA LEU A 66 1.44 -11.38 16.14
C LEU A 66 2.21 -10.92 14.91
N VAL A 67 2.12 -11.65 13.79
CA VAL A 67 2.83 -11.30 12.54
C VAL A 67 2.22 -10.03 11.94
N GLU A 68 0.90 -9.92 11.94
CA GLU A 68 0.20 -8.75 11.44
C GLU A 68 0.55 -7.49 12.24
N LEU A 69 0.45 -7.57 13.57
CA LEU A 69 0.73 -6.43 14.44
C LEU A 69 2.18 -5.98 14.34
N THR A 70 3.13 -6.92 14.32
CA THR A 70 4.56 -6.59 14.35
C THR A 70 5.15 -6.35 12.97
N MET A 71 4.88 -7.22 11.99
CA MET A 71 5.50 -7.16 10.67
C MET A 71 4.74 -6.27 9.70
N VAL A 72 3.40 -6.26 9.72
CA VAL A 72 2.63 -5.42 8.79
C VAL A 72 2.43 -4.03 9.39
N LEU A 73 1.73 -3.93 10.52
CA LEU A 73 1.43 -2.65 11.14
C LEU A 73 2.69 -1.99 11.72
N GLY A 74 3.52 -2.75 12.45
CA GLY A 74 4.77 -2.25 12.99
C GLY A 74 5.73 -1.73 11.92
N ALA A 75 5.94 -2.48 10.83
CA ALA A 75 6.78 -2.00 9.72
C ALA A 75 6.16 -0.77 9.04
N LEU A 76 4.85 -0.75 8.80
CA LEU A 76 4.17 0.42 8.23
C LEU A 76 4.37 1.66 9.10
N LEU A 77 4.17 1.55 10.42
CA LEU A 77 4.32 2.66 11.35
C LEU A 77 5.76 3.18 11.39
N VAL A 78 6.76 2.29 11.46
CA VAL A 78 8.18 2.68 11.41
C VAL A 78 8.51 3.36 10.07
N HIS A 79 8.01 2.82 8.96
CA HIS A 79 8.22 3.38 7.63
C HIS A 79 7.64 4.79 7.50
N VAL A 80 6.38 4.97 7.92
CA VAL A 80 5.68 6.26 7.92
C VAL A 80 6.37 7.26 8.85
N ALA A 81 6.67 6.87 10.09
CA ALA A 81 7.30 7.75 11.07
C ALA A 81 8.67 8.23 10.59
N ALA A 82 9.51 7.32 10.08
CA ALA A 82 10.81 7.68 9.53
C ALA A 82 10.67 8.57 8.28
N GLY A 83 9.73 8.27 7.38
CA GLY A 83 9.44 9.08 6.20
C GLY A 83 8.99 10.50 6.54
N VAL A 84 8.03 10.64 7.46
CA VAL A 84 7.51 11.94 7.92
C VAL A 84 8.61 12.73 8.62
N ALA A 85 9.40 12.10 9.50
CA ALA A 85 10.52 12.76 10.17
C ALA A 85 11.53 13.33 9.16
N ARG A 86 11.83 12.60 8.09
CA ARG A 86 12.72 13.05 7.02
C ARG A 86 12.10 14.16 6.16
N ILE A 87 10.80 14.12 5.91
CA ILE A 87 10.10 15.21 5.21
C ILE A 87 10.16 16.49 6.04
N ARG A 88 9.89 16.41 7.34
CA ARG A 88 9.92 17.57 8.26
C ARG A 88 11.33 18.14 8.46
N ALA A 89 12.35 17.29 8.44
CA ALA A 89 13.75 17.72 8.58
C ALA A 89 14.34 18.35 7.31
N ARG A 90 13.68 18.23 6.15
CA ARG A 90 14.18 18.79 4.90
C ARG A 90 13.81 20.28 4.79
N PRO A 91 14.76 21.14 4.40
CA PRO A 91 14.45 22.52 4.03
C PRO A 91 13.39 22.53 2.93
N ARG A 92 12.42 23.44 3.02
CA ARG A 92 11.43 23.68 1.96
C ARG A 92 12.13 24.25 0.73
N SER A 93 12.71 23.37 -0.07
CA SER A 93 13.27 23.71 -1.37
C SER A 93 12.13 23.80 -2.39
N GLY A 94 12.00 24.95 -3.06
CA GLY A 94 11.08 25.14 -4.20
C GLY A 94 11.42 24.31 -5.44
N SER A 95 12.37 23.36 -5.34
CA SER A 95 12.88 22.58 -6.47
C SER A 95 12.04 21.37 -6.87
N TRP A 96 10.75 21.28 -6.49
CA TRP A 96 9.94 20.10 -6.81
C TRP A 96 9.87 19.83 -8.33
N GLY A 97 9.72 20.89 -9.13
CA GLY A 97 9.73 20.80 -10.60
C GLY A 97 11.05 20.34 -11.21
N LYS A 98 12.17 20.47 -10.47
CA LYS A 98 13.51 20.03 -10.91
C LYS A 98 13.79 18.55 -10.61
N LEU A 99 12.91 17.87 -9.89
CA LEU A 99 13.10 16.45 -9.57
C LEU A 99 12.77 15.59 -10.79
N PRO A 100 13.52 14.49 -11.02
CA PRO A 100 13.16 13.49 -12.02
C PRO A 100 11.72 13.00 -11.82
N LEU A 101 10.99 12.77 -12.92
CA LEU A 101 9.58 12.34 -12.88
C LEU A 101 9.35 11.15 -11.95
N ARG A 102 10.24 10.15 -11.97
CA ARG A 102 10.13 8.96 -11.11
C ARG A 102 10.12 9.31 -9.61
N THR A 103 11.02 10.21 -9.21
CA THR A 103 11.08 10.71 -7.83
C THR A 103 9.82 11.49 -7.47
N ARG A 104 9.25 12.27 -8.40
CA ARG A 104 7.99 12.99 -8.19
C ARG A 104 6.83 12.03 -8.00
N LEU A 105 6.67 11.04 -8.87
CA LEU A 105 5.63 10.01 -8.78
C LEU A 105 5.75 9.19 -7.49
N HIS A 106 6.96 8.84 -7.07
CA HIS A 106 7.18 8.10 -5.82
C HIS A 106 6.76 8.90 -4.59
N ARG A 107 7.02 10.22 -4.59
CA ARG A 107 6.56 11.08 -3.49
C ARG A 107 5.06 11.37 -3.56
N ALA A 108 4.51 11.56 -4.75
CA ALA A 108 3.07 11.78 -4.93
C ALA A 108 2.27 10.56 -4.47
N SER A 109 2.67 9.36 -4.88
CA SER A 109 2.10 8.09 -4.38
C SER A 109 2.27 7.95 -2.87
N ALA A 110 3.44 8.29 -2.30
CA ALA A 110 3.63 8.27 -0.85
C ALA A 110 2.65 9.20 -0.10
N CYS A 111 2.43 10.42 -0.61
CA CYS A 111 1.48 11.36 -0.02
C CYS A 111 0.05 10.84 -0.08
N PHE A 112 -0.37 10.32 -1.24
CA PHE A 112 -1.70 9.71 -1.40
C PHE A 112 -1.88 8.54 -0.44
N LEU A 113 -0.93 7.59 -0.43
CA LEU A 113 -0.96 6.41 0.44
C LEU A 113 -1.01 6.79 1.92
N LEU A 114 -0.25 7.79 2.35
CA LEU A 114 -0.25 8.27 3.74
C LEU A 114 -1.65 8.71 4.21
N VAL A 115 -2.44 9.31 3.32
CA VAL A 115 -3.80 9.75 3.64
C VAL A 115 -4.76 8.56 3.76
N VAL A 116 -4.65 7.60 2.85
CA VAL A 116 -5.70 6.56 2.70
C VAL A 116 -5.40 5.24 3.41
N ILE A 117 -4.14 4.95 3.72
CA ILE A 117 -3.73 3.59 4.15
C ILE A 117 -4.36 3.17 5.49
N PHE A 118 -4.55 4.11 6.42
CA PHE A 118 -5.17 3.80 7.71
C PHE A 118 -6.67 3.55 7.59
N GLY A 119 -7.36 4.30 6.72
CA GLY A 119 -8.76 4.04 6.40
C GLY A 119 -8.92 2.68 5.70
N HIS A 120 -8.03 2.37 4.74
CA HIS A 120 -8.00 1.07 4.08
C HIS A 120 -7.77 -0.09 5.06
N PHE A 121 -6.77 0.03 5.93
CA PHE A 121 -6.48 -0.96 6.96
C PHE A 121 -7.68 -1.12 7.92
N GLY A 122 -8.28 -0.01 8.35
CA GLY A 122 -9.46 -0.01 9.20
C GLY A 122 -10.62 -0.79 8.57
N ALA A 123 -10.99 -0.44 7.34
CA ALA A 123 -12.10 -1.07 6.62
C ALA A 123 -11.86 -2.57 6.35
N THR A 124 -10.63 -2.99 6.13
CA THR A 124 -10.30 -4.37 5.72
C THR A 124 -9.89 -5.29 6.88
N ARG A 125 -9.47 -4.75 8.03
CA ARG A 125 -9.01 -5.55 9.18
C ARG A 125 -9.87 -5.41 10.42
N LEU A 126 -10.45 -4.25 10.73
CA LEU A 126 -11.28 -4.12 11.93
C LEU A 126 -12.45 -5.10 11.98
N PRO A 127 -13.18 -5.40 10.88
CA PRO A 127 -14.26 -6.41 10.92
C PRO A 127 -13.76 -7.77 11.41
N SER A 128 -12.58 -8.20 10.95
CA SER A 128 -12.00 -9.49 11.36
C SER A 128 -11.46 -9.48 12.79
N LEU A 129 -10.97 -8.34 13.27
CA LEU A 129 -10.43 -8.20 14.63
C LEU A 129 -11.53 -8.08 15.68
N LEU A 130 -12.66 -7.48 15.32
CA LEU A 130 -13.78 -7.24 16.24
C LEU A 130 -14.76 -8.41 16.24
N ASP A 131 -15.16 -8.89 15.06
CA ASP A 131 -16.29 -9.81 14.89
C ASP A 131 -15.91 -11.09 14.11
N GLY A 132 -14.63 -11.28 13.78
CA GLY A 132 -14.18 -12.45 13.01
C GLY A 132 -14.65 -12.46 11.55
N VAL A 133 -15.17 -11.34 11.04
CA VAL A 133 -15.67 -11.20 9.68
C VAL A 133 -14.51 -10.99 8.71
N TRP A 134 -14.32 -11.94 7.79
CA TRP A 134 -13.22 -11.89 6.83
C TRP A 134 -13.67 -11.28 5.51
N LEU A 135 -12.93 -10.27 5.06
CA LEU A 135 -13.18 -9.63 3.77
C LEU A 135 -12.73 -10.55 2.62
N GLY A 136 -13.66 -11.30 2.04
CA GLY A 136 -13.46 -12.04 0.77
C GLY A 136 -13.84 -11.20 -0.45
N PHE A 137 -13.88 -11.83 -1.62
CA PHE A 137 -14.26 -11.19 -2.88
C PHE A 137 -15.59 -10.45 -2.76
N ALA A 138 -16.62 -11.12 -2.25
CA ALA A 138 -17.98 -10.57 -2.11
C ALA A 138 -18.04 -9.31 -1.23
N GLY A 139 -17.22 -9.22 -0.19
CA GLY A 139 -17.15 -8.02 0.65
C GLY A 139 -16.54 -6.82 -0.07
N VAL A 140 -15.55 -7.05 -0.93
CA VAL A 140 -14.98 -5.99 -1.79
C VAL A 140 -16.00 -5.59 -2.85
N SER A 141 -16.67 -6.56 -3.48
CA SER A 141 -17.76 -6.32 -4.42
C SER A 141 -18.87 -5.47 -3.83
N PHE A 142 -19.28 -5.74 -2.59
CA PHE A 142 -20.30 -4.95 -1.90
C PHE A 142 -19.92 -3.47 -1.83
N SER A 143 -18.67 -3.14 -1.53
CA SER A 143 -18.22 -1.73 -1.51
C SER A 143 -18.34 -1.07 -2.89
N MET A 144 -18.07 -1.81 -3.97
CA MET A 144 -18.22 -1.30 -5.34
C MET A 144 -19.67 -1.09 -5.73
N GLU A 145 -20.58 -1.95 -5.27
CA GLU A 145 -22.01 -1.80 -5.52
C GLU A 145 -22.61 -0.64 -4.72
N TRP A 146 -22.25 -0.51 -3.45
CA TRP A 146 -22.78 0.52 -2.57
C TRP A 146 -22.38 1.94 -2.99
N MET A 147 -21.10 2.15 -3.38
CA MET A 147 -20.62 3.46 -3.81
C MET A 147 -19.61 3.36 -4.98
N PRO A 148 -20.06 3.00 -6.20
CA PRO A 148 -19.16 2.74 -7.32
C PRO A 148 -18.31 3.95 -7.70
N GLY A 149 -18.92 5.14 -7.74
CA GLY A 149 -18.23 6.38 -8.07
C GLY A 149 -17.08 6.73 -7.13
N PHE A 150 -17.06 6.16 -5.91
CA PHE A 150 -15.98 6.31 -4.95
C PHE A 150 -15.00 5.14 -4.99
N PHE A 151 -15.48 3.89 -4.86
CA PHE A 151 -14.61 2.74 -4.63
C PHE A 151 -13.82 2.29 -5.86
N TYR A 152 -14.33 2.44 -7.08
CA TYR A 152 -13.56 2.15 -8.30
C TYR A 152 -12.31 3.03 -8.42
N PRO A 153 -12.42 4.38 -8.48
CA PRO A 153 -11.24 5.23 -8.60
C PRO A 153 -10.35 5.12 -7.37
N TYR A 154 -10.92 4.93 -6.18
CA TYR A 154 -10.16 4.74 -4.95
C TYR A 154 -9.29 3.48 -4.99
N TYR A 155 -9.85 2.29 -5.28
CA TYR A 155 -9.08 1.05 -5.30
C TYR A 155 -8.08 1.02 -6.46
N ALA A 156 -8.43 1.56 -7.63
CA ALA A 156 -7.49 1.70 -8.75
C ALA A 156 -6.30 2.60 -8.36
N ALA A 157 -6.55 3.78 -7.78
CA ALA A 157 -5.50 4.68 -7.34
C ALA A 157 -4.64 4.08 -6.22
N LEU A 158 -5.27 3.40 -5.25
CA LEU A 158 -4.59 2.70 -4.17
C LEU A 158 -3.67 1.59 -4.69
N GLY A 159 -4.18 0.72 -5.56
CA GLY A 159 -3.40 -0.36 -6.15
C GLY A 159 -2.23 0.14 -6.99
N LEU A 160 -2.47 1.14 -7.86
CA LEU A 160 -1.43 1.70 -8.72
C LEU A 160 -0.37 2.50 -7.94
N CYS A 161 -0.79 3.32 -6.96
CA CYS A 161 0.14 4.02 -6.09
C CYS A 161 0.95 3.05 -5.23
N GLY A 162 0.30 2.01 -4.68
CA GLY A 162 0.96 0.94 -3.96
C GLY A 162 2.00 0.24 -4.82
N LEU A 163 1.62 -0.23 -6.01
CA LEU A 163 2.52 -0.89 -6.95
C LEU A 163 3.74 -0.02 -7.29
N TYR A 164 3.52 1.25 -7.64
CA TYR A 164 4.61 2.15 -8.00
C TYR A 164 5.51 2.50 -6.81
N HIS A 165 4.90 2.87 -5.68
CA HIS A 165 5.62 3.23 -4.46
C HIS A 165 6.42 2.05 -3.93
N GLY A 166 5.82 0.87 -3.86
CA GLY A 166 6.45 -0.36 -3.40
C GLY A 166 7.62 -0.79 -4.28
N SER A 167 7.42 -0.84 -5.60
CA SER A 167 8.47 -1.28 -6.54
C SER A 167 9.66 -0.31 -6.61
N TYR A 168 9.40 0.98 -6.81
CA TYR A 168 10.47 1.99 -6.85
C TYR A 168 11.09 2.21 -5.47
N GLY A 169 10.28 2.18 -4.41
CA GLY A 169 10.73 2.26 -3.02
C GLY A 169 11.61 1.09 -2.62
N ALA A 170 11.31 -0.14 -3.07
CA ALA A 170 12.15 -1.31 -2.84
C ALA A 170 13.52 -1.16 -3.51
N TYR A 171 13.57 -0.69 -4.77
CA TYR A 171 14.83 -0.36 -5.45
C TYR A 171 15.66 0.65 -4.64
N LEU A 172 15.05 1.75 -4.18
CA LEU A 172 15.74 2.75 -3.37
C LEU A 172 16.21 2.20 -2.03
N SER A 173 15.40 1.35 -1.40
CA SER A 173 15.69 0.75 -0.09
C SER A 173 16.87 -0.22 -0.17
N LEU A 174 16.90 -1.10 -1.18
CA LEU A 174 18.03 -2.00 -1.43
C LEU A 174 19.34 -1.22 -1.63
N ARG A 175 19.30 -0.13 -2.43
CA ARG A 175 20.46 0.73 -2.61
C ARG A 175 20.88 1.45 -1.33
N ALA A 176 19.93 1.91 -0.52
CA ALA A 176 20.20 2.52 0.78
C ALA A 176 20.85 1.53 1.77
N LEU A 177 20.62 0.24 1.58
CA LEU A 177 21.23 -0.86 2.34
C LEU A 177 22.54 -1.38 1.72
N GLY A 178 23.04 -0.75 0.66
CA GLY A 178 24.34 -1.06 0.06
C GLY A 178 24.30 -2.10 -1.06
N VAL A 179 23.12 -2.59 -1.45
CA VAL A 179 22.99 -3.50 -2.59
C VAL A 179 23.34 -2.76 -3.88
N ARG A 180 24.28 -3.30 -4.65
CA ARG A 180 24.71 -2.75 -5.94
C ARG A 180 23.69 -3.13 -7.01
N LEU A 181 22.78 -2.22 -7.32
CA LEU A 181 21.81 -2.36 -8.40
C LEU A 181 22.18 -1.45 -9.59
N PRO A 182 21.87 -1.86 -10.83
CA PRO A 182 22.05 -0.99 -11.99
C PRO A 182 21.28 0.33 -11.79
N SER A 183 21.79 1.40 -12.40
CA SER A 183 21.08 2.67 -12.34
C SER A 183 19.73 2.52 -13.04
N ILE A 184 18.65 3.00 -12.42
CA ILE A 184 17.34 2.97 -13.09
C ILE A 184 17.32 3.84 -14.35
N SER A 185 18.28 4.78 -14.50
CA SER A 185 18.48 5.54 -15.73
C SER A 185 19.01 4.68 -16.87
N THR A 186 19.83 3.66 -16.59
CA THR A 186 20.40 2.79 -17.64
C THR A 186 19.40 1.73 -18.10
N LEU A 187 18.40 1.39 -17.28
CA LEU A 187 17.33 0.47 -17.65
C LEU A 187 16.30 1.09 -18.62
N GLY A 188 16.24 2.42 -18.70
CA GLY A 188 15.42 3.13 -19.69
C GLY A 188 13.93 2.73 -19.68
N PRO A 189 13.30 2.59 -20.86
CA PRO A 189 11.92 2.15 -21.02
C PRO A 189 11.65 0.72 -20.50
N ARG A 190 12.67 -0.16 -20.51
CA ARG A 190 12.50 -1.57 -20.10
C ARG A 190 12.11 -1.71 -18.63
N ALA A 191 12.52 -0.76 -17.78
CA ALA A 191 12.10 -0.72 -16.38
C ALA A 191 10.59 -0.44 -16.20
N TRP A 192 9.89 0.07 -17.22
CA TRP A 192 8.46 0.36 -17.15
C TRP A 192 7.59 -0.81 -17.60
N GLY A 193 8.07 -1.68 -18.51
CA GLY A 193 7.28 -2.78 -19.06
C GLY A 193 6.59 -3.64 -17.99
N PRO A 194 7.33 -4.20 -17.03
CA PRO A 194 6.74 -4.98 -15.94
C PRO A 194 5.75 -4.18 -15.07
N LEU A 195 6.00 -2.89 -14.83
CA LEU A 195 5.11 -2.04 -14.05
C LEU A 195 3.81 -1.73 -14.79
N VAL A 196 3.87 -1.52 -16.11
CA VAL A 196 2.67 -1.30 -16.93
C VAL A 196 1.81 -2.56 -16.97
N VAL A 197 2.43 -3.72 -17.17
CA VAL A 197 1.72 -5.01 -17.14
C VAL A 197 1.08 -5.26 -15.78
N ALA A 198 1.85 -5.14 -14.69
CA ALA A 198 1.32 -5.28 -13.34
C ALA A 198 0.22 -4.26 -13.03
N GLY A 199 0.37 -3.01 -13.48
CA GLY A 199 -0.65 -1.98 -13.32
C GLY A 199 -1.95 -2.30 -14.07
N ALA A 200 -1.86 -2.80 -15.30
CA ALA A 200 -3.01 -3.26 -16.06
C ALA A 200 -3.72 -4.43 -15.36
N LEU A 201 -2.97 -5.41 -14.85
CA LEU A 201 -3.53 -6.53 -14.10
C LEU A 201 -4.21 -6.09 -12.80
N VAL A 202 -3.65 -5.10 -12.08
CA VAL A 202 -4.31 -4.49 -10.92
C VAL A 202 -5.64 -3.85 -11.31
N VAL A 203 -5.66 -3.08 -12.40
CA VAL A 203 -6.90 -2.44 -12.88
C VAL A 203 -7.93 -3.49 -13.27
N LEU A 204 -7.55 -4.53 -14.02
CA LEU A 204 -8.44 -5.64 -14.36
C LEU A 204 -8.98 -6.33 -13.10
N GLY A 205 -8.15 -6.54 -12.09
CA GLY A 205 -8.59 -7.05 -10.79
C GLY A 205 -9.63 -6.15 -10.12
N VAL A 206 -9.39 -4.84 -10.09
CA VAL A 206 -10.37 -3.87 -9.55
C VAL A 206 -11.70 -3.91 -10.32
N LEU A 207 -11.66 -3.98 -11.65
CA LEU A 207 -12.87 -4.08 -12.48
C LEU A 207 -13.62 -5.40 -12.24
N SER A 208 -12.90 -6.49 -11.94
CA SER A 208 -13.50 -7.78 -11.64
C SER A 208 -14.40 -7.74 -10.40
N PHE A 209 -14.02 -6.98 -9.35
CA PHE A 209 -14.80 -6.90 -8.12
C PHE A 209 -16.21 -6.35 -8.33
N GLY A 210 -16.44 -5.48 -9.30
CA GLY A 210 -17.78 -5.00 -9.59
C GLY A 210 -18.46 -5.70 -10.77
N GLY A 211 -18.02 -6.91 -11.11
CA GLY A 211 -18.70 -7.76 -12.09
C GLY A 211 -18.52 -7.37 -13.56
N LEU A 212 -17.53 -6.52 -13.89
CA LEU A 212 -17.32 -6.10 -15.29
C LEU A 212 -16.63 -7.18 -16.15
N LEU A 213 -15.95 -8.15 -15.53
CA LEU A 213 -15.26 -9.23 -16.26
C LEU A 213 -16.08 -10.52 -16.31
N TYR A 214 -16.94 -10.74 -15.31
CA TYR A 214 -17.77 -11.93 -15.17
C TYR A 214 -18.92 -11.62 -14.19
N ALA A 215 -20.00 -12.40 -14.28
CA ALA A 215 -21.11 -12.31 -13.33
C ALA A 215 -20.65 -12.67 -11.91
N ILE A 216 -21.16 -11.95 -10.92
CA ILE A 216 -20.89 -12.17 -9.51
C ILE A 216 -22.21 -12.43 -8.79
N ASP A 217 -22.18 -13.26 -7.75
CA ASP A 217 -23.33 -13.45 -6.86
C ASP A 217 -23.65 -12.13 -6.13
N ASP A 218 -24.88 -12.01 -5.63
CA ASP A 218 -25.36 -10.83 -4.90
C ASP A 218 -24.47 -10.52 -3.68
N PRO A 219 -23.66 -9.43 -3.73
CA PRO A 219 -22.69 -9.14 -2.68
C PRO A 219 -23.34 -8.55 -1.42
N THR A 220 -24.61 -8.13 -1.49
CA THR A 220 -25.37 -7.65 -0.33
C THR A 220 -25.65 -8.75 0.68
N THR A 221 -25.55 -10.02 0.26
CA THR A 221 -25.72 -11.18 1.14
C THR A 221 -24.45 -11.55 1.92
N SER A 222 -23.32 -10.88 1.65
CA SER A 222 -22.03 -11.19 2.28
C SER A 222 -22.00 -10.88 3.78
N ASP A 223 -21.15 -11.59 4.52
CA ASP A 223 -20.93 -11.34 5.95
C ASP A 223 -20.45 -9.91 6.23
N PHE A 224 -19.71 -9.32 5.28
CA PHE A 224 -19.25 -7.94 5.39
C PHE A 224 -20.37 -6.92 5.22
N ALA A 225 -21.28 -7.13 4.26
CA ALA A 225 -22.47 -6.28 4.11
C ALA A 225 -23.32 -6.31 5.38
N ARG A 226 -23.52 -7.51 5.95
CA ARG A 226 -24.23 -7.69 7.23
C ARG A 226 -23.53 -6.96 8.38
N PHE A 227 -22.22 -7.09 8.50
CA PHE A 227 -21.43 -6.36 9.50
C PHE A 227 -21.61 -4.84 9.39
N LEU A 228 -21.57 -4.28 8.19
CA LEU A 228 -21.76 -2.84 7.98
C LEU A 228 -23.19 -2.40 8.31
N ALA A 229 -24.19 -3.20 7.99
CA ALA A 229 -25.58 -2.95 8.37
C ALA A 229 -25.77 -2.92 9.89
N GLU A 230 -25.25 -3.93 10.59
CA GLU A 230 -25.41 -4.08 12.05
C GLU A 230 -24.61 -3.03 12.84
N ARG A 231 -23.38 -2.72 12.42
CA ARG A 231 -22.47 -1.82 13.17
C ARG A 231 -22.59 -0.35 12.79
N LEU A 232 -22.90 -0.07 11.53
CA LEU A 232 -22.85 1.28 10.98
C LEU A 232 -24.19 1.74 10.39
N GLY A 233 -25.23 0.90 10.41
CA GLY A 233 -26.54 1.23 9.85
C GLY A 233 -26.51 1.41 8.34
N VAL A 234 -25.50 0.84 7.65
CA VAL A 234 -25.40 0.89 6.20
C VAL A 234 -26.32 -0.16 5.60
N THR A 235 -27.47 0.25 5.08
CA THR A 235 -28.35 -0.64 4.32
C THR A 235 -27.90 -0.66 2.85
N PRO A 236 -27.85 -1.84 2.21
CA PRO A 236 -27.69 -1.96 0.76
C PRO A 236 -28.73 -1.14 -0.01
#